data_AF-A0A165M5M4-F1
#
_entry.id   AF-A0A165M5M4-F1
#
_cell.length_a   1.000
_cell.length_b   1.000
_cell.length_c   1.000
_cell.angle_alpha   90.00
_cell.angle_beta   90.00
_cell.angle_gamma   90.00
#
_symmetry.space_group_name_H-M   'P 1'
#
loop_
_entity.id
_entity.type
_entity.pdbx_description
1 polymer ?
#
loop_
_entity_poly.entity_id
_entity_poly.type
_entity_poly.pdbx_seq_one_letter_code
_entity_poly.pdbx_strand_id
1 'polypeptide(L)'
;TGSAWAEYKKSGTVHGIALPPGLVESQELPEPLFTPSTKAEQGAHDENIHPDQAAKLVGEALYKRVSSVALELYKRAHAYARTRGLILADTKFEFGLLPAVGDAEPELILIDEVLTPDSSRYWPAAEYKPGGPQASFDKQYLRDWLVAQGFKKGLESGPSGDGWTIEEAVVQGTSRRYQEAVDMLTAV
;
A
#
# COMPACT_ATOMS: atom_id res chain seq x y z
N THR A 1 -1.15 9.72 0.45
CA THR A 1 -1.10 9.45 1.91
C THR A 1 0.25 8.82 2.27
N GLY A 2 0.48 8.45 3.53
CA GLY A 2 1.63 7.63 3.94
C GLY A 2 3.01 8.22 3.58
N SER A 3 3.94 7.34 3.20
CA SER A 3 5.31 7.72 2.79
C SER A 3 5.33 8.67 1.59
N ALA A 4 4.44 8.47 0.62
CA ALA A 4 4.29 9.37 -0.53
C ALA A 4 3.93 10.80 -0.10
N TRP A 5 3.01 10.97 0.85
CA TRP A 5 2.66 12.30 1.40
C TRP A 5 3.83 12.91 2.19
N ALA A 6 4.55 12.09 2.95
CA ALA A 6 5.73 12.55 3.69
C ALA A 6 6.83 13.08 2.76
N GLU A 7 7.09 12.40 1.64
CA GLU A 7 8.02 12.86 0.61
C GLU A 7 7.50 14.13 -0.09
N TYR A 8 6.24 14.15 -0.52
CA TYR A 8 5.67 15.30 -1.22
C TYR A 8 5.75 16.59 -0.41
N LYS A 9 5.49 16.52 0.90
CA LYS A 9 5.66 17.69 1.80
C LYS A 9 7.10 18.21 1.85
N LYS A 10 8.09 17.34 1.64
CA LYS A 10 9.51 17.70 1.74
C LYS A 10 10.06 18.23 0.41
N SER A 11 9.70 17.61 -0.71
CA SER A 11 10.33 17.85 -2.01
C SER A 11 9.36 18.04 -3.18
N GLY A 12 8.05 17.97 -2.95
CA GLY A 12 7.05 18.04 -4.03
C GLY A 12 7.07 16.80 -4.93
N THR A 13 7.66 15.70 -4.47
CA THR A 13 7.84 14.46 -5.23
C THR A 13 7.24 13.24 -4.54
N VAL A 14 7.01 12.18 -5.32
CA VAL A 14 6.74 10.83 -4.82
C VAL A 14 7.65 9.86 -5.58
N HIS A 15 8.50 9.13 -4.87
CA HIS A 15 9.56 8.30 -5.46
C HIS A 15 10.44 9.10 -6.44
N GLY A 16 10.67 10.39 -6.15
CA GLY A 16 11.39 11.33 -7.02
C GLY A 16 10.59 11.85 -8.22
N ILE A 17 9.37 11.37 -8.46
CA ILE A 17 8.46 11.87 -9.51
C ILE A 17 7.86 13.19 -9.05
N ALA A 18 8.09 14.28 -9.78
CA ALA A 18 7.50 15.58 -9.48
C ALA A 18 5.97 15.54 -9.61
N LEU A 19 5.28 16.07 -8.61
CA LEU A 19 3.82 16.22 -8.60
C LEU A 19 3.39 17.68 -8.68
N PRO A 20 2.15 17.96 -9.14
CA PRO A 20 1.61 19.32 -9.17
C PRO A 20 1.71 19.98 -7.79
N PRO A 21 1.96 21.30 -7.71
CA PRO A 21 1.94 22.01 -6.44
C PRO A 21 0.52 22.08 -5.86
N GLY A 22 0.43 22.28 -4.54
CA GLY A 22 -0.84 22.54 -3.86
C GLY A 22 -1.69 21.29 -3.56
N LEU A 23 -1.15 20.09 -3.72
CA LEU A 23 -1.84 18.88 -3.26
C LEU A 23 -1.95 18.90 -1.73
N VAL A 24 -3.10 18.43 -1.23
CA VAL A 24 -3.34 18.25 0.19
C VAL A 24 -3.32 16.77 0.59
N GLU A 25 -3.22 16.49 1.88
CA GLU A 25 -3.17 15.11 2.38
C GLU A 25 -4.39 14.30 1.95
N SER A 26 -4.16 13.05 1.53
CA SER A 26 -5.21 12.13 1.07
C SER A 26 -5.98 12.60 -0.18
N GLN A 27 -5.52 13.63 -0.88
CA GLN A 27 -6.07 14.03 -2.17
C GLN A 27 -5.82 12.96 -3.23
N GLU A 28 -6.85 12.69 -4.03
CA GLU A 28 -6.75 11.85 -5.22
C GLU A 28 -5.80 12.47 -6.25
N LEU A 29 -4.88 11.65 -6.77
CA LEU A 29 -3.94 12.09 -7.80
C LEU A 29 -4.64 12.16 -9.16
N PRO A 30 -4.16 13.02 -10.09
CA PRO A 30 -4.73 13.09 -11.44
C PRO A 30 -4.69 11.74 -12.18
N GLU A 31 -3.63 10.97 -11.96
CA GLU A 31 -3.47 9.58 -12.41
C GLU A 31 -2.78 8.78 -11.31
N PRO A 32 -3.07 7.47 -11.17
CA PRO A 32 -2.32 6.62 -10.27
C PRO A 32 -0.87 6.48 -10.72
N LEU A 33 0.03 6.40 -9.73
CA LEU A 33 1.46 6.26 -9.96
C LEU A 33 1.91 4.83 -9.70
N PHE A 34 2.83 4.34 -10.53
CA PHE A 34 3.60 3.14 -10.19
C PHE A 34 4.81 3.56 -9.36
N THR A 35 4.81 3.20 -8.07
CA THR A 35 5.80 3.64 -7.08
C THR A 35 6.52 2.43 -6.48
N PRO A 36 7.56 1.89 -7.17
CA PRO A 36 8.21 0.65 -6.77
C PRO A 36 9.07 0.80 -5.51
N SER A 37 9.20 -0.29 -4.75
CA SER A 37 10.19 -0.45 -3.69
C SER A 37 11.05 -1.69 -3.94
N THR A 38 12.25 -1.70 -3.37
CA THR A 38 13.06 -2.93 -3.30
C THR A 38 12.40 -3.93 -2.34
N LYS A 39 12.70 -5.22 -2.53
CA LYS A 39 12.39 -6.27 -1.57
C LYS A 39 13.63 -6.55 -0.75
N ALA A 40 13.65 -6.09 0.49
CA ALA A 40 14.79 -6.25 1.37
C ALA A 40 14.93 -7.71 1.85
N GLU A 41 16.18 -8.12 2.13
CA GLU A 41 16.49 -9.35 2.87
C GLU A 41 15.85 -9.31 4.28
N GLN A 42 15.63 -10.48 4.87
CA GLN A 42 14.94 -10.60 6.15
C GLN A 42 15.65 -9.78 7.25
N GLY A 43 14.96 -8.76 7.78
CA GLY A 43 15.48 -7.86 8.81
C GLY A 43 15.88 -6.47 8.32
N ALA A 44 15.82 -6.20 7.01
CA ALA A 44 15.95 -4.86 6.44
C ALA A 44 14.58 -4.30 6.00
N HIS A 45 14.53 -2.99 5.71
CA HIS A 45 13.32 -2.32 5.23
C HIS A 45 13.33 -2.18 3.72
N ASP A 46 12.16 -2.34 3.10
CA ASP A 46 11.97 -2.01 1.69
C ASP A 46 12.28 -0.53 1.44
N GLU A 47 13.02 -0.26 0.37
CA GLU A 47 13.40 1.10 0.00
C GLU A 47 12.60 1.57 -1.21
N ASN A 48 11.92 2.71 -1.07
CA ASN A 48 11.28 3.38 -2.20
C ASN A 48 12.33 3.76 -3.24
N ILE A 49 12.14 3.30 -4.48
CA ILE A 49 13.04 3.61 -5.59
C ILE A 49 12.31 4.35 -6.70
N HIS A 50 13.06 5.19 -7.44
CA HIS A 50 12.53 5.84 -8.62
C HIS A 50 12.20 4.79 -9.70
N PRO A 51 11.14 4.97 -10.52
CA PRO A 51 10.80 4.00 -11.54
C PRO A 51 11.93 3.70 -12.54
N ASP A 52 12.76 4.69 -12.91
CA ASP A 52 13.98 4.48 -13.71
C ASP A 52 14.98 3.51 -13.06
N GLN A 53 15.07 3.49 -11.73
CA GLN A 53 15.92 2.54 -11.02
C GLN A 53 15.31 1.14 -11.09
N ALA A 54 13.99 1.00 -10.92
CA ALA A 54 13.32 -0.28 -11.11
C ALA A 54 13.55 -0.83 -12.53
N ALA A 55 13.41 0.01 -13.56
CA ALA A 55 13.69 -0.35 -14.95
C ALA A 55 15.13 -0.85 -15.17
N LYS A 56 16.11 -0.23 -14.53
CA LYS A 56 17.52 -0.70 -14.56
C LYS A 56 17.72 -2.03 -13.85
N LEU A 57 17.00 -2.28 -12.75
CA LEU A 57 17.16 -3.50 -11.96
C LEU A 57 16.55 -4.73 -12.65
N VAL A 58 15.35 -4.60 -13.21
CA VAL A 58 14.62 -5.74 -13.79
C VAL A 58 14.64 -5.80 -15.32
N GLY A 59 15.17 -4.75 -15.95
CA GLY A 59 15.17 -4.57 -17.41
C GLY A 59 13.92 -3.86 -17.93
N GLU A 60 14.10 -3.03 -18.96
CA GLU A 60 13.06 -2.17 -19.56
C GLU A 60 11.80 -2.92 -19.99
N ALA A 61 11.96 -4.06 -20.66
CA ALA A 61 10.84 -4.83 -21.18
C ALA A 61 9.95 -5.38 -20.05
N LEU A 62 10.57 -5.93 -19.00
CA LEU A 62 9.87 -6.48 -17.85
C LEU A 62 9.26 -5.36 -17.01
N TYR A 63 9.98 -4.27 -16.77
CA TYR A 63 9.47 -3.10 -16.06
C TYR A 63 8.20 -2.54 -16.71
N LYS A 64 8.18 -2.41 -18.05
CA LYS A 64 6.98 -1.96 -18.77
C LYS A 64 5.80 -2.91 -18.59
N ARG A 65 6.04 -4.23 -18.65
CA ARG A 65 4.99 -5.24 -18.40
C ARG A 65 4.44 -5.13 -16.97
N VAL A 66 5.32 -5.13 -15.97
CA VAL A 66 4.94 -5.06 -14.55
C VAL A 66 4.18 -3.78 -14.23
N SER A 67 4.73 -2.62 -14.60
CA SER A 67 4.10 -1.32 -14.32
C SER A 67 2.75 -1.17 -15.01
N SER A 68 2.62 -1.61 -16.26
CA SER A 68 1.35 -1.60 -17.00
C SER A 68 0.31 -2.48 -16.33
N VAL A 69 0.66 -3.72 -16.00
CA VAL A 69 -0.28 -4.68 -15.37
C VAL A 69 -0.67 -4.20 -13.97
N ALA A 70 0.27 -3.73 -13.16
CA ALA A 70 -0.01 -3.19 -11.83
C ALA A 70 -0.98 -2.01 -11.86
N LEU A 71 -0.78 -1.06 -12.79
CA LEU A 71 -1.67 0.09 -12.95
C LEU A 71 -3.06 -0.32 -13.46
N GLU A 72 -3.13 -1.28 -14.38
CA GLU A 72 -4.42 -1.80 -14.87
C GLU A 72 -5.21 -2.49 -13.76
N LEU A 73 -4.56 -3.38 -13.00
CA LEU A 73 -5.16 -4.06 -11.85
C LEU A 73 -5.63 -3.06 -10.80
N TYR A 74 -4.79 -2.08 -10.44
CA TYR A 74 -5.17 -1.02 -9.50
C TYR A 74 -6.38 -0.23 -9.99
N LYS A 75 -6.38 0.25 -11.25
CA LYS A 75 -7.48 1.05 -11.80
C LYS A 75 -8.81 0.28 -11.74
N ARG A 76 -8.77 -1.01 -12.09
CA ARG A 76 -9.95 -1.89 -12.08
C ARG A 76 -10.45 -2.14 -10.66
N ALA A 77 -9.55 -2.44 -9.72
CA ALA A 77 -9.85 -2.65 -8.31
C ALA A 77 -10.38 -1.37 -7.63
N HIS A 78 -9.75 -0.23 -7.91
CA HIS A 78 -10.18 1.08 -7.41
C HIS A 78 -11.60 1.41 -7.88
N ALA A 79 -11.88 1.26 -9.18
CA ALA A 79 -13.21 1.49 -9.73
C ALA A 79 -14.26 0.55 -9.07
N TYR A 80 -13.93 -0.73 -8.91
CA TYR A 80 -14.82 -1.68 -8.24
C TYR A 80 -15.07 -1.33 -6.76
N ALA A 81 -14.02 -1.03 -5.99
CA ALA A 81 -14.13 -0.65 -4.58
C ALA A 81 -15.04 0.56 -4.39
N ARG A 82 -14.99 1.55 -5.30
CA ARG A 82 -15.90 2.71 -5.28
C ARG A 82 -17.36 2.29 -5.39
N THR A 83 -17.70 1.30 -6.21
CA THR A 83 -19.08 0.77 -6.30
C THR A 83 -19.54 0.09 -5.01
N ARG A 84 -18.60 -0.30 -4.15
CA ARG A 84 -18.83 -0.93 -2.85
C ARG A 84 -18.78 0.05 -1.67
N GLY A 85 -18.71 1.36 -1.93
CA GLY A 85 -18.63 2.37 -0.86
C GLY A 85 -17.24 2.51 -0.23
N LEU A 86 -16.20 2.03 -0.90
CA LEU A 86 -14.81 2.10 -0.45
C LEU A 86 -13.94 2.89 -1.43
N ILE A 87 -12.88 3.51 -0.91
CA ILE A 87 -11.79 4.09 -1.70
C ILE A 87 -10.56 3.24 -1.48
N LEU A 88 -10.05 2.64 -2.56
CA LEU A 88 -8.73 2.00 -2.56
C LEU A 88 -7.67 3.08 -2.80
N ALA A 89 -7.03 3.56 -1.73
CA ALA A 89 -6.07 4.66 -1.82
C ALA A 89 -4.76 4.23 -2.48
N ASP A 90 -4.22 3.09 -2.06
CA ASP A 90 -3.02 2.46 -2.61
C ASP A 90 -3.01 0.95 -2.31
N THR A 91 -2.17 0.21 -3.02
CA THR A 91 -1.99 -1.25 -2.85
C THR A 91 -0.58 -1.68 -3.27
N LYS A 92 -0.10 -2.78 -2.69
CA LYS A 92 1.15 -3.46 -3.07
C LYS A 92 0.79 -4.75 -3.82
N PHE A 93 1.35 -4.92 -5.01
CA PHE A 93 1.34 -6.20 -5.74
C PHE A 93 2.73 -6.81 -5.75
N GLU A 94 2.81 -8.14 -5.65
CA GLU A 94 4.02 -8.89 -5.97
C GLU A 94 3.82 -9.69 -7.25
N PHE A 95 4.84 -9.71 -8.10
CA PHE A 95 4.84 -10.48 -9.33
C PHE A 95 5.96 -11.50 -9.34
N GLY A 96 5.65 -12.71 -9.80
CA GLY A 96 6.61 -13.77 -10.05
C GLY A 96 6.83 -13.96 -11.55
N LEU A 97 7.91 -14.64 -11.89
CA LEU A 97 8.16 -15.14 -13.24
C LEU A 97 8.15 -16.66 -13.21
N LEU A 98 7.27 -17.27 -14.00
CA LEU A 98 7.38 -18.69 -14.29
C LEU A 98 8.45 -18.88 -15.37
N PRO A 99 9.35 -19.86 -15.21
CA PRO A 99 10.33 -20.18 -16.23
C PRO A 99 9.67 -20.46 -17.57
N ALA A 100 10.26 -19.96 -18.64
CA ALA A 100 9.83 -20.30 -19.98
C ALA A 100 10.06 -21.79 -20.28
N VAL A 101 9.21 -22.35 -21.13
CA VAL A 101 9.43 -23.68 -21.73
C VAL A 101 9.86 -23.48 -23.18
N GLY A 102 11.07 -23.93 -23.53
CA GLY A 102 11.66 -23.70 -24.86
C GLY A 102 12.11 -22.26 -25.07
N ASP A 103 11.89 -21.71 -26.27
CA ASP A 103 12.30 -20.35 -26.67
C ASP A 103 11.27 -19.26 -26.31
N ALA A 104 10.30 -19.57 -25.44
CA ALA A 104 9.30 -18.59 -25.01
C ALA A 104 9.90 -17.56 -24.03
N GLU A 105 9.20 -16.44 -23.84
CA GLU A 105 9.52 -15.50 -22.77
C GLU A 105 8.94 -15.99 -21.42
N PRO A 106 9.56 -15.67 -20.28
CA PRO A 106 9.00 -15.96 -18.97
C PRO A 106 7.59 -15.38 -18.80
N GLU A 107 6.71 -16.17 -18.20
CA GLU A 107 5.33 -15.76 -17.92
C GLU A 107 5.29 -14.93 -16.64
N LEU A 108 4.70 -13.73 -16.71
CA LEU A 108 4.51 -12.86 -15.56
C LEU A 108 3.23 -13.27 -14.83
N ILE A 109 3.36 -13.68 -13.58
CA ILE A 109 2.24 -14.11 -12.73
C ILE A 109 2.07 -13.14 -11.56
N LEU A 110 0.82 -12.86 -11.20
CA LEU A 110 0.49 -12.20 -9.94
C LEU A 110 0.61 -13.23 -8.81
N ILE A 111 1.33 -12.89 -7.76
CA ILE A 111 1.57 -13.76 -6.60
C ILE A 111 1.22 -13.00 -5.31
N ASP A 112 1.51 -13.62 -4.16
CA ASP A 112 1.24 -13.08 -2.82
C ASP A 112 -0.26 -12.81 -2.58
N GLU A 113 -0.59 -12.18 -1.46
CA GLU A 113 -1.92 -11.62 -1.25
C GLU A 113 -2.21 -10.41 -2.16
N VAL A 114 -3.48 -10.21 -2.49
CA VAL A 114 -3.90 -9.22 -3.48
C VAL A 114 -5.09 -8.46 -2.92
N LEU A 115 -4.98 -7.12 -2.84
CA LEU A 115 -6.08 -6.21 -2.49
C LEU A 115 -6.69 -6.44 -1.10
N THR A 116 -5.94 -7.04 -0.19
CA THR A 116 -6.30 -7.23 1.22
C THR A 116 -6.08 -5.94 2.02
N PRO A 117 -6.69 -5.77 3.21
CA PRO A 117 -6.38 -4.65 4.11
C PRO A 117 -4.94 -4.65 4.65
N ASP A 118 -4.20 -5.74 4.49
CA ASP A 118 -2.77 -5.81 4.82
C ASP A 118 -1.89 -5.21 3.73
N SER A 119 -2.21 -5.49 2.47
CA SER A 119 -1.51 -5.02 1.28
C SER A 119 -2.02 -3.68 0.76
N SER A 120 -3.14 -3.18 1.28
CA SER A 120 -3.88 -2.04 0.71
C SER A 120 -4.49 -1.13 1.76
N ARG A 121 -4.65 0.15 1.42
CA ARG A 121 -5.38 1.11 2.26
C ARG A 121 -6.80 1.31 1.72
N TYR A 122 -7.78 0.92 2.52
CA TYR A 122 -9.20 1.10 2.21
C TYR A 122 -9.82 2.16 3.12
N TRP A 123 -10.44 3.18 2.51
CA TRP A 123 -11.15 4.23 3.23
C TRP A 123 -12.66 4.15 2.97
N PRO A 124 -13.51 4.39 3.97
CA PRO A 124 -14.95 4.52 3.75
C PRO A 124 -15.24 5.75 2.87
N ALA A 125 -15.86 5.54 1.71
CA ALA A 125 -16.13 6.63 0.76
C ALA A 125 -17.07 7.70 1.32
N ALA A 126 -17.96 7.32 2.24
CA ALA A 126 -18.92 8.22 2.88
C ALA A 126 -18.25 9.24 3.83
N GLU A 127 -17.08 8.92 4.37
CA GLU A 127 -16.36 9.78 5.33
C GLU A 127 -15.12 10.45 4.72
N TYR A 128 -14.81 10.13 3.46
CA TYR A 128 -13.62 10.63 2.78
C TYR A 128 -13.64 12.15 2.68
N LYS A 129 -12.55 12.77 3.15
CA LYS A 129 -12.34 14.21 3.03
C LYS A 129 -10.86 14.54 2.80
N PRO A 130 -10.48 15.06 1.63
CA PRO A 130 -9.10 15.49 1.39
C PRO A 130 -8.71 16.63 2.33
N GLY A 131 -7.42 16.74 2.63
CA GLY A 131 -6.86 17.74 3.54
C GLY A 131 -6.47 17.20 4.92
N GLY A 132 -6.50 15.90 5.13
CA GLY A 132 -6.11 15.30 6.40
C GLY A 132 -6.03 13.77 6.39
N PRO A 133 -5.81 13.15 7.56
CA PRO A 133 -5.87 11.70 7.72
C PRO A 133 -7.29 11.18 7.45
N GLN A 134 -7.39 9.93 7.01
CA GLN A 134 -8.67 9.27 6.73
C GLN A 134 -8.94 8.18 7.76
N ALA A 135 -10.22 7.91 8.02
CA ALA A 135 -10.61 6.64 8.62
C ALA A 135 -10.11 5.50 7.71
N SER A 136 -9.65 4.40 8.30
CA SER A 136 -9.15 3.27 7.53
C SER A 136 -9.63 1.94 8.08
N PHE A 137 -9.87 1.01 7.16
CA PHE A 137 -10.14 -0.40 7.46
C PHE A 137 -8.86 -1.25 7.56
N ASP A 138 -7.69 -0.62 7.47
CA ASP A 138 -6.38 -1.27 7.51
C ASP A 138 -5.72 -1.21 8.91
N LYS A 139 -4.43 -1.59 8.96
CA LYS A 139 -3.57 -1.57 10.16
C LYS A 139 -3.47 -0.21 10.88
N GLN A 140 -3.99 0.88 10.32
CA GLN A 140 -3.88 2.21 10.91
C GLN A 140 -4.50 2.28 12.32
N TYR A 141 -5.61 1.57 12.57
CA TYR A 141 -6.20 1.51 13.91
C TYR A 141 -5.24 0.94 14.96
N LEU A 142 -4.52 -0.14 14.64
CA LEU A 142 -3.50 -0.72 15.50
C LEU A 142 -2.28 0.21 15.63
N ARG A 143 -1.84 0.84 14.52
CA ARG A 143 -0.69 1.77 14.52
C ARG A 143 -0.96 2.99 15.41
N ASP A 144 -2.15 3.56 15.32
CA ASP A 144 -2.54 4.72 16.12
C ASP A 144 -2.59 4.35 17.60
N TRP A 145 -3.13 3.18 17.95
CA TRP A 145 -3.09 2.68 19.32
C TRP A 145 -1.64 2.46 19.80
N LEU A 146 -0.79 1.80 19.02
CA LEU A 146 0.62 1.59 19.37
C LEU A 146 1.33 2.92 19.67
N VAL A 147 1.16 3.92 18.80
CA VAL A 147 1.74 5.27 19.01
C VAL A 147 1.18 5.92 20.28
N ALA A 148 -0.12 5.80 20.54
CA ALA A 148 -0.74 6.31 21.76
C ALA A 148 -0.21 5.61 23.03
N GLN A 149 0.17 4.33 22.94
CA GLN A 149 0.84 3.58 24.01
C GLN A 149 2.35 3.87 24.12
N GLY A 150 2.88 4.78 23.30
CA GLY A 150 4.28 5.21 23.36
C GLY A 150 5.23 4.48 22.40
N PHE A 151 4.71 3.75 21.41
CA PHE A 151 5.53 3.15 20.36
C PHE A 151 6.36 4.22 19.63
N LYS A 152 7.66 3.94 19.50
CA LYS A 152 8.62 4.76 18.76
C LYS A 152 9.76 3.87 18.29
N LYS A 153 10.50 4.35 17.28
CA LYS A 153 11.68 3.66 16.76
C LYS A 153 12.66 3.33 17.90
N GLY A 154 13.13 2.09 17.94
CA GLY A 154 13.95 1.53 19.02
C GLY A 154 13.16 0.82 20.13
N LEU A 155 11.83 0.83 20.09
CA LEU A 155 10.95 0.06 20.99
C LEU A 155 10.16 -1.02 20.24
N GLU A 156 10.69 -1.53 19.14
CA GLU A 156 10.05 -2.59 18.34
C GLU A 156 9.83 -3.86 19.17
N SER A 157 10.76 -4.18 20.08
CA SER A 157 10.65 -5.29 21.04
C SER A 157 9.77 -4.99 22.25
N GLY A 158 9.00 -3.90 22.25
CA GLY A 158 8.15 -3.51 23.38
C GLY A 158 8.89 -2.78 24.51
N PRO A 159 8.14 -2.22 25.48
CA PRO A 159 8.73 -1.48 26.60
C PRO A 159 9.64 -2.33 27.51
N SER A 160 9.39 -3.63 27.61
CA SER A 160 10.17 -4.60 28.42
C SER A 160 11.11 -5.49 27.62
N GLY A 161 11.02 -5.50 26.29
CA GLY A 161 11.79 -6.40 25.42
C GLY A 161 11.05 -7.70 25.01
N ASP A 162 9.86 -7.96 25.56
CA ASP A 162 9.06 -9.17 25.30
C ASP A 162 7.99 -9.00 24.20
N GLY A 163 8.02 -7.87 23.50
CA GLY A 163 7.02 -7.47 22.51
C GLY A 163 5.93 -6.56 23.09
N TRP A 164 4.97 -6.23 22.23
CA TRP A 164 3.80 -5.42 22.59
C TRP A 164 2.60 -6.33 22.86
N THR A 165 2.08 -6.30 24.10
CA THR A 165 0.79 -6.94 24.42
C THR A 165 -0.34 -6.00 23.99
N ILE A 166 -1.09 -6.41 22.97
CA ILE A 166 -2.20 -5.63 22.43
C ILE A 166 -3.45 -5.88 23.27
N GLU A 167 -4.13 -4.80 23.68
CA GLU A 167 -5.39 -4.91 24.40
C GLU A 167 -6.47 -5.64 23.58
N GLU A 168 -7.26 -6.49 24.22
CA GLU A 168 -8.29 -7.29 23.55
C GLU A 168 -9.27 -6.42 22.75
N ALA A 169 -9.64 -5.25 23.27
CA ALA A 169 -10.53 -4.32 22.57
C ALA A 169 -9.95 -3.84 21.24
N VAL A 170 -8.62 -3.68 21.16
CA VAL A 170 -7.90 -3.27 19.94
C VAL A 170 -7.78 -4.44 18.97
N VAL A 171 -7.53 -5.65 19.47
CA VAL A 171 -7.55 -6.88 18.65
C VAL A 171 -8.91 -7.04 17.98
N GLN A 172 -10.00 -7.00 18.76
CA GLN A 172 -11.37 -7.12 18.25
C GLN A 172 -11.75 -5.93 17.34
N GLY A 173 -11.32 -4.72 17.67
CA GLY A 173 -11.52 -3.54 16.84
C GLY A 173 -10.80 -3.61 15.49
N THR A 174 -9.61 -4.21 15.45
CA THR A 174 -8.86 -4.44 14.20
C THR A 174 -9.54 -5.53 13.38
N SER A 175 -9.86 -6.67 14.00
CA SER A 175 -10.52 -7.80 13.34
C SER A 175 -11.85 -7.39 12.68
N ARG A 176 -12.70 -6.64 13.40
CA ARG A 176 -13.98 -6.14 12.85
C ARG A 176 -13.80 -5.28 11.60
N ARG A 177 -12.82 -4.37 11.59
CA ARG A 177 -12.56 -3.50 10.43
C ARG A 177 -12.13 -4.31 9.20
N TYR A 178 -11.34 -5.35 9.40
CA TYR A 178 -10.95 -6.26 8.31
C TYR A 178 -12.16 -7.00 7.76
N GLN A 179 -13.00 -7.52 8.66
CA GLN A 179 -14.24 -8.20 8.25
C GLN A 179 -15.20 -7.25 7.52
N GLU A 180 -15.38 -6.03 8.01
CA GLU A 180 -16.21 -5.00 7.37
C GLU A 180 -15.73 -4.70 5.95
N ALA A 181 -14.41 -4.57 5.73
CA ALA A 181 -13.87 -4.39 4.38
C ALA A 181 -14.16 -5.60 3.47
N VAL A 182 -14.03 -6.83 3.99
CA VAL A 182 -14.35 -8.05 3.23
C VAL A 182 -15.83 -8.10 2.89
N ASP A 183 -16.72 -7.86 3.86
CA ASP A 183 -18.17 -7.88 3.67
C ASP A 183 -18.60 -6.85 2.61
N MET A 184 -18.05 -5.63 2.68
CA MET A 184 -18.31 -4.58 1.69
C MET A 184 -17.83 -4.97 0.29
N LEU A 185 -16.61 -5.51 0.16
CA LEU A 185 -16.02 -5.83 -1.13
C LEU A 185 -16.64 -7.07 -1.79
N THR A 186 -17.05 -8.05 -1.00
CA THR A 186 -17.53 -9.34 -1.51
C THR A 186 -19.05 -9.42 -1.60
N ALA A 187 -19.79 -8.61 -0.82
CA ALA A 187 -21.24 -8.66 -0.72
C ALA A 187 -21.78 -10.08 -0.50
N VAL A 188 -21.15 -10.80 0.43
CA VAL A 188 -21.64 -12.08 0.96
C VAL A 188 -22.68 -11.81 2.03
#